data_AF-A0A955JRL4-F1
#
_entry.id   AF-A0A955JRL4-F1
#
_cell.length_a   1.000
_cell.length_b   1.000
_cell.length_c   1.000
_cell.angle_alpha   90.00
_cell.angle_beta   90.00
_cell.angle_gamma   90.00
#
_symmetry.space_group_name_H-M   'P 1'
#
loop_
_entity.id
_entity.type
_entity.pdbx_description
1 polymer ?
#
loop_
_entity_poly.entity_id
_entity_poly.type
_entity_poly.pdbx_seq_one_letter_code
_entity_poly.pdbx_strand_id
1 'polypeptide(L)' 'MAKVVRKLTRVGKRSLSIVIPAEIVDEMGLRERQKMTIHRYGKKIVIEDWVE' A
#
# COMPACT_ATOMS: atom_id res chain seq x y z
N MET A 1 -2.70 -3.04 -17.31
CA MET A 1 -2.10 -2.65 -16.01
C MET A 1 -0.59 -2.60 -16.15
N ALA A 2 0.02 -1.41 -16.07
CA ALA A 2 1.46 -1.25 -16.15
C ALA A 2 2.12 -1.77 -14.86
N LYS A 3 3.24 -2.51 -14.99
CA LYS A 3 4.04 -2.93 -13.84
C LYS A 3 4.80 -1.73 -13.31
N VAL A 4 4.32 -1.13 -12.23
CA VAL A 4 5.01 0.02 -11.60
C VAL A 4 6.03 -0.49 -10.57
N VAL A 5 7.30 -0.16 -10.77
CA VAL A 5 8.39 -0.51 -9.85
C VAL A 5 8.75 0.74 -9.03
N ARG A 6 8.68 0.65 -7.70
CA ARG A 6 9.09 1.72 -6.78
C ARG A 6 10.07 1.19 -5.74
N LYS A 7 10.94 2.06 -5.27
CA LYS A 7 11.91 1.77 -4.20
C LYS A 7 11.21 1.88 -2.85
N LEU A 8 11.59 1.00 -1.91
CA LEU A 8 11.18 1.12 -0.51
C LEU A 8 11.93 2.27 0.16
N THR A 9 11.21 3.12 0.86
CA THR A 9 11.77 4.20 1.67
C THR A 9 11.57 3.86 3.15
N ARG A 10 12.49 4.31 4.00
CA ARG A 10 12.37 4.10 5.44
C ARG A 10 11.46 5.14 6.05
N VAL A 11 10.50 4.69 6.86
CA VAL A 11 9.62 5.55 7.66
C VAL A 11 9.84 5.26 9.14
N GLY A 12 10.24 6.28 9.89
CA GLY A 12 10.63 6.11 11.29
C GLY A 12 11.90 5.27 11.43
N LYS A 13 11.95 4.42 12.47
CA LYS A 13 13.15 3.63 12.81
C LYS A 13 13.22 2.29 12.04
N ARG A 14 12.11 1.54 11.99
CA ARG A 14 12.09 0.15 11.48
C ARG A 14 11.15 -0.07 10.29
N SER A 15 10.15 0.78 10.10
CA SER A 15 9.14 0.58 9.08
C SER A 15 9.63 1.04 7.71
N LEU A 16 9.07 0.42 6.66
CA LEU A 16 9.31 0.80 5.28
C LEU A 16 7.98 1.22 4.66
N SER A 17 8.01 2.16 3.72
CA SER A 17 6.86 2.49 2.89
C SER A 17 7.22 2.41 1.41
N ILE A 18 6.18 2.28 0.61
CA ILE A 18 6.24 2.38 -0.85
C ILE A 18 5.18 3.40 -1.26
N VAL A 19 5.49 4.21 -2.26
CA VAL A 19 4.54 5.17 -2.79
C VAL A 19 3.59 4.43 -3.72
N ILE A 20 2.30 4.47 -3.39
CA ILE A 20 1.22 3.96 -4.24
C ILE A 20 1.00 5.01 -5.35
N PRO A 21 1.06 4.63 -6.63
CA PRO A 21 0.75 5.53 -7.74
C PRO A 21 -0.68 6.09 -7.66
N ALA A 22 -0.87 7.35 -8.07
CA ALA A 22 -2.17 8.02 -8.05
C ALA A 22 -3.26 7.25 -8.81
N GLU A 23 -2.91 6.66 -9.97
CA GLU A 23 -3.81 5.82 -10.77
C GLU A 23 -4.47 4.70 -9.93
N ILE A 24 -3.70 4.01 -9.08
CA ILE A 24 -4.21 2.95 -8.21
C ILE A 24 -5.06 3.52 -7.07
N VAL A 25 -4.65 4.67 -6.52
CA VAL A 25 -5.41 5.37 -5.48
C VAL A 25 -6.80 5.75 -6.00
N ASP A 26 -6.88 6.30 -7.20
CA ASP A 26 -8.12 6.75 -7.83
C ASP A 26 -9.00 5.55 -8.25
N GLU A 27 -8.42 4.53 -8.88
CA GLU A 27 -9.15 3.31 -9.28
C GLU A 27 -9.73 2.55 -8.07
N MET A 28 -9.02 2.53 -6.94
CA MET A 28 -9.46 1.87 -5.71
C MET A 28 -10.24 2.78 -4.76
N GLY A 29 -10.39 4.07 -5.07
CA GLY A 29 -11.09 5.03 -4.22
C GLY A 29 -10.45 5.22 -2.83
N LEU A 30 -9.13 5.05 -2.72
CA LEU A 30 -8.42 5.16 -1.45
C LEU A 30 -8.41 6.61 -0.96
N ARG A 31 -8.70 6.81 0.33
CA ARG A 31 -8.73 8.15 0.94
C ARG A 31 -7.60 8.33 1.95
N GLU A 32 -7.18 9.58 2.10
CA GLU A 32 -6.21 9.92 3.14
C GLU A 32 -6.73 9.55 4.53
N ARG A 33 -5.82 9.08 5.40
CA ARG A 33 -6.08 8.73 6.82
C ARG A 33 -7.10 7.60 7.04
N GLN A 34 -7.49 6.87 6.01
CA GLN A 34 -8.31 5.67 6.17
C GLN A 34 -7.52 4.54 6.85
N LYS A 35 -8.23 3.65 7.54
CA LYS A 35 -7.64 2.42 8.09
C LYS A 35 -7.56 1.37 6.99
N MET A 36 -6.49 0.59 6.99
CA MET A 36 -6.32 -0.53 6.07
C MET A 36 -5.68 -1.70 6.82
N THR A 37 -5.94 -2.91 6.35
CA THR A 37 -5.34 -4.13 6.89
C THR A 37 -4.14 -4.52 6.05
N ILE A 38 -3.06 -4.96 6.70
CA ILE A 38 -1.84 -5.42 6.03
C ILE A 38 -1.64 -6.90 6.36
N HIS A 39 -1.74 -7.75 5.35
CA HIS A 39 -1.50 -9.17 5.46
C HIS A 39 -0.27 -9.60 4.66
N ARG A 40 0.48 -10.57 5.20
CA ARG A 40 1.56 -11.22 4.46
C ARG A 40 1.05 -12.51 3.84
N TYR A 41 1.16 -12.61 2.52
CA TYR A 41 0.88 -13.84 1.79
C TYR A 41 2.16 -14.34 1.09
N GLY A 42 2.88 -15.26 1.76
CA GLY A 42 4.16 -15.80 1.28
C GLY A 42 5.23 -14.72 1.12
N LYS A 43 5.52 -14.37 -0.15
CA LYS A 43 6.48 -13.31 -0.55
C LYS A 43 5.78 -12.00 -0.97
N LYS A 44 4.46 -11.89 -0.79
CA LYS A 44 3.66 -10.72 -1.15
C LYS A 44 3.10 -10.06 0.12
N ILE A 45 2.90 -8.75 0.03
CA ILE A 45 2.12 -7.97 1.00
C ILE A 45 0.80 -7.67 0.31
N VAL A 46 -0.30 -7.99 0.98
CA VAL A 46 -1.66 -7.68 0.53
C VAL A 46 -2.18 -6.59 1.46
N ILE A 47 -2.70 -5.52 0.87
CA ILE A 47 -3.29 -4.40 1.60
C ILE A 47 -4.76 -4.37 1.20
N GLU A 48 -5.64 -4.44 2.21
CA GLU A 48 -7.08 -4.54 2.03
C GLU A 48 -7.77 -3.41 2.81
N ASP A 49 -8.95 -3.00 2.35
CA ASP A 49 -9.75 -2.05 3.09
C ASP A 49 -10.16 -2.63 4.44
N TRP A 50 -10.22 -1.78 5.47
CA TRP A 50 -10.63 -2.22 6.80
C TRP A 50 -12.15 -2.39 6.83
N VAL A 51 -12.60 -3.62 6.68
CA VAL A 51 -14.00 -4.01 6.92
C VAL A 51 -14.11 -4.42 8.39
N GLU A 52 -14.99 -3.75 9.12
CA GLU A 52 -15.32 -4.08 10.53
C GLU A 52 -16.02 -5.44 10.65
#